data_AF-A0A151ZD91-F1
#
_entry.id   AF-A0A151ZD91-F1
#
_cell.length_a   1.000
_cell.length_b   1.000
_cell.length_c   1.000
_cell.angle_alpha   90.00
_cell.angle_beta   90.00
_cell.angle_gamma   90.00
#
_symmetry.space_group_name_H-M   'P 1'
#
loop_
_entity.id
_entity.type
_entity.pdbx_description
1 polymer ?
#
loop_
_entity_poly.entity_id
_entity_poly.type
_entity_poly.pdbx_seq_one_letter_code
_entity_poly.pdbx_strand_id
1 'polypeptide(L)'
;MSKMRPIKSVFLAFDGPAPFAKHHRQRIRRFSKPQSEFNTHHITSGSEFMNQLMKDMEKFIETSLGKRHFSDTAYYLSPSSRHGEAEFKIFQYINENQDLLKTQNHYIISQDSDSIFYALLSPLSNIKILKTSPSGDLVIDIDSLRKKILTQIDPKQNPKQALIDFVLLDIINGSDLLPAIRSTDFLQMWNHYRTGTGCIFNQSDNSLNLKYLNEILSVNIEPGKDWPQSLSHGYHQVREITSSFKSAKADICRDYIFNGHLDKLLENYKYTLGIEKQEEAKLRIFNLSQLFTEDNYDISKFYQGVIWHLKYYLTKCNDFSYRYHFIHGPPLKNLIEYNAVNSRINENCPDRMVNPLNPELFCLSLSNTINCKELVPEMFRPMVEKDVLFQPTVEGLKEWLNPNVLETLTKNYHKYQTTPQPFTPTTKYIFRKDSIQKFTENFEKSPNKFYFQLNQPYNRNFSTSTFRSSPMHHTSIVNMFLLKGLKLIKK
;
A
#
# COMPACT_ATOMS: atom_id res chain seq x y z
N MET A 1 17.73 19.75 6.06
CA MET A 1 17.21 18.80 7.07
C MET A 1 17.35 19.26 8.53
N SER A 2 17.80 20.50 8.81
CA SER A 2 17.96 21.05 10.17
C SER A 2 16.67 21.51 10.89
N LYS A 3 15.48 21.11 10.44
CA LYS A 3 14.21 21.77 10.82
C LYS A 3 13.36 21.05 11.88
N MET A 4 13.67 19.81 12.26
CA MET A 4 12.94 19.10 13.33
C MET A 4 13.92 18.50 14.33
N ARG A 5 13.68 18.78 15.62
CA ARG A 5 14.47 18.27 16.74
C ARG A 5 13.58 17.39 17.62
N PRO A 6 13.54 16.07 17.39
CA PRO A 6 12.79 15.16 18.24
C PRO A 6 13.36 15.22 19.67
N ILE A 7 12.48 15.24 20.68
CA ILE A 7 12.86 15.34 22.09
C ILE A 7 12.83 13.95 22.74
N LYS A 8 11.68 13.27 22.65
CA LYS A 8 11.43 12.00 23.33
C LYS A 8 11.96 10.81 22.53
N SER A 9 11.57 10.69 21.26
CA SER A 9 11.95 9.53 20.45
C SER A 9 11.91 9.77 18.94
N VAL A 10 12.60 8.90 18.21
CA VAL A 10 12.53 8.73 16.75
C VAL A 10 12.20 7.27 16.44
N PHE A 11 11.20 7.03 15.60
CA PHE A 11 10.86 5.71 15.10
C PHE A 11 11.12 5.65 13.60
N LEU A 12 12.07 4.82 13.18
CA LEU A 12 12.42 4.58 11.79
C LEU A 12 11.78 3.27 11.33
N ALA A 13 10.85 3.35 10.40
CA ALA A 13 10.16 2.19 9.83
C ALA A 13 10.55 2.01 8.37
N PHE A 14 11.01 0.83 8.02
CA PHE A 14 11.24 0.41 6.63
C PHE A 14 10.10 -0.51 6.18
N ASP A 15 9.75 -0.48 4.90
CA ASP A 15 8.80 -1.43 4.32
C ASP A 15 9.32 -2.86 4.47
N GLY A 16 8.44 -3.76 4.93
CA GLY A 16 8.71 -5.19 4.94
C GLY A 16 7.72 -5.96 4.09
N PRO A 17 7.60 -7.29 4.33
CA PRO A 17 6.61 -8.10 3.64
C PRO A 17 5.20 -7.56 3.86
N ALA A 18 4.62 -7.02 2.80
CA ALA A 18 3.27 -6.45 2.78
C ALA A 18 2.21 -7.56 2.62
N PRO A 19 0.94 -7.29 2.97
CA PRO A 19 -0.16 -8.23 2.71
C PRO A 19 -0.25 -8.62 1.24
N PHE A 20 -0.75 -9.84 0.98
CA PHE A 20 -0.80 -10.39 -0.37
C PHE A 20 -1.65 -9.55 -1.34
N ALA A 21 -2.70 -8.88 -0.83
CA ALA A 21 -3.48 -7.88 -1.57
C ALA A 21 -2.61 -6.82 -2.29
N LYS A 22 -1.48 -6.39 -1.71
CA LYS A 22 -0.59 -5.38 -2.31
C LYS A 22 0.29 -5.94 -3.44
N HIS A 23 0.51 -7.25 -3.48
CA HIS A 23 1.54 -7.86 -4.34
C HIS A 23 1.22 -7.68 -5.81
N HIS A 24 -0.06 -7.79 -6.20
CA HIS A 24 -0.47 -7.71 -7.60
C HIS A 24 -0.08 -6.36 -8.23
N ARG A 25 -0.41 -5.23 -7.60
CA ARG A 25 -0.02 -3.90 -8.09
C ARG A 25 1.49 -3.71 -8.09
N GLN A 26 2.18 -4.16 -7.04
CA GLN A 26 3.64 -4.08 -6.98
C GLN A 26 4.31 -4.88 -8.11
N ARG A 27 3.78 -6.07 -8.45
CA ARG A 27 4.24 -6.87 -9.59
C ARG A 27 4.01 -6.18 -10.91
N ILE A 28 2.80 -5.65 -11.15
CA ILE A 28 2.46 -4.91 -12.37
C ILE A 28 3.47 -3.77 -12.60
N ARG A 29 3.75 -2.99 -11.55
CA ARG A 29 4.73 -1.89 -11.61
C ARG A 29 6.13 -2.39 -11.99
N ARG A 30 6.56 -3.55 -11.51
CA ARG A 30 7.89 -4.15 -11.77
C ARG A 30 8.07 -4.77 -13.16
N PHE A 31 6.97 -5.04 -13.87
CA PHE A 31 7.06 -5.44 -15.28
C PHE A 31 7.36 -4.25 -16.21
N SER A 32 7.36 -3.00 -15.70
CA SER A 32 7.81 -1.82 -16.45
C SER A 32 9.34 -1.71 -16.40
N LYS A 33 9.99 -1.22 -17.48
CA LYS A 33 11.46 -1.12 -17.54
C LYS A 33 11.99 -0.16 -16.46
N PRO A 34 13.10 -0.49 -15.78
CA PRO A 34 13.76 0.43 -14.85
C PRO A 34 14.20 1.66 -15.63
N GLN A 35 13.88 2.85 -15.09
CA GLN A 35 14.12 4.13 -15.76
C GLN A 35 15.53 4.70 -15.50
N SER A 36 16.35 4.03 -14.68
CA SER A 36 17.58 4.60 -14.10
C SER A 36 18.73 3.60 -14.05
N GLU A 37 19.96 4.14 -13.89
CA GLU A 37 21.21 3.39 -13.67
C GLU A 37 21.13 2.46 -12.45
N PHE A 38 20.42 2.87 -11.40
CA PHE A 38 20.04 2.00 -10.28
C PHE A 38 18.63 1.45 -10.48
N ASN A 39 18.51 0.12 -10.47
CA ASN A 39 17.20 -0.55 -10.51
C ASN A 39 16.51 -0.44 -9.14
N THR A 40 15.51 0.44 -9.04
CA THR A 40 14.79 0.71 -7.79
C THR A 40 14.06 -0.50 -7.22
N HIS A 41 13.87 -1.56 -8.00
CA HIS A 41 13.29 -2.81 -7.50
C HIS A 41 14.19 -3.52 -6.46
N HIS A 42 15.48 -3.18 -6.37
CA HIS A 42 16.35 -3.63 -5.27
C HIS A 42 15.88 -3.10 -3.91
N ILE A 43 15.08 -2.05 -3.85
CA ILE A 43 14.44 -1.54 -2.63
C ILE A 43 13.22 -2.41 -2.31
N THR A 44 13.47 -3.67 -1.92
CA THR A 44 12.46 -4.66 -1.56
C THR A 44 12.96 -5.48 -0.39
N SER A 45 12.12 -5.70 0.63
CA SER A 45 12.47 -6.61 1.73
C SER A 45 12.84 -8.00 1.20
N GLY A 46 13.93 -8.57 1.72
CA GLY A 46 14.48 -9.86 1.28
C GLY A 46 15.50 -9.77 0.14
N SER A 47 15.65 -8.61 -0.51
CA SER A 47 16.74 -8.42 -1.47
C SER A 47 18.10 -8.31 -0.77
N GLU A 48 19.16 -8.67 -1.48
CA GLU A 48 20.53 -8.53 -0.97
C GLU A 48 20.85 -7.07 -0.61
N PHE A 49 20.43 -6.12 -1.47
CA PHE A 49 20.59 -4.69 -1.23
C PHE A 49 19.91 -4.24 0.07
N MET A 50 18.65 -4.61 0.31
CA MET A 50 17.94 -4.20 1.53
C MET A 50 18.54 -4.85 2.77
N ASN A 51 18.98 -6.11 2.68
CA ASN A 51 19.66 -6.78 3.78
C ASN A 51 20.97 -6.06 4.15
N GLN A 52 21.76 -5.65 3.15
CA GLN A 52 22.98 -4.88 3.39
C GLN A 52 22.67 -3.48 3.94
N LEU A 53 21.68 -2.79 3.38
CA LEU A 53 21.22 -1.49 3.88
C LEU A 53 20.79 -1.56 5.35
N MET A 54 20.11 -2.62 5.78
CA MET A 54 19.73 -2.79 7.20
C MET A 54 20.96 -2.94 8.10
N LYS A 55 21.96 -3.73 7.70
CA LYS A 55 23.23 -3.86 8.44
C LYS A 55 23.95 -2.52 8.55
N ASP A 56 24.00 -1.77 7.46
CA ASP A 56 24.64 -0.45 7.43
C ASP A 56 23.87 0.58 8.27
N MET A 57 22.54 0.50 8.27
CA MET A 57 21.67 1.33 9.12
C MET A 57 21.86 1.03 10.61
N GLU A 58 21.92 -0.25 10.98
CA GLU A 58 22.21 -0.68 12.36
C GLU A 58 23.56 -0.10 12.81
N LYS A 59 24.62 -0.32 12.02
CA LYS A 59 25.95 0.24 12.28
C LYS A 59 25.95 1.77 12.33
N PHE A 60 25.21 2.43 11.45
CA PHE A 60 25.09 3.89 11.45
C PHE A 60 24.45 4.40 12.73
N ILE A 61 23.39 3.74 13.20
CA ILE A 61 22.68 4.13 14.42
C ILE A 61 23.60 3.90 15.63
N GLU A 62 24.25 2.74 15.74
CA GLU A 62 25.22 2.43 16.80
C GLU A 62 26.35 3.47 16.89
N THR A 63 26.94 3.83 15.74
CA THR A 63 28.07 4.76 15.68
C THR A 63 27.67 6.23 15.79
N SER A 64 26.44 6.59 15.39
CA SER A 64 25.96 7.99 15.42
C SER A 64 25.36 8.38 16.76
N LEU A 65 24.71 7.45 17.47
CA LEU A 65 24.08 7.71 18.76
C LEU A 65 25.07 7.84 19.92
N GLY A 66 26.32 7.37 19.77
CA GLY A 66 27.41 7.65 20.71
C GLY A 66 27.86 9.12 20.74
N LYS A 67 27.32 9.99 19.87
CA LYS A 67 27.66 11.41 19.80
C LYS A 67 26.75 12.25 20.71
N ARG A 68 27.32 13.23 21.43
CA ARG A 68 26.67 14.09 22.46
C ARG A 68 25.33 14.75 22.05
N HIS A 69 24.99 14.88 20.77
CA HIS A 69 23.79 15.57 20.31
C HIS A 69 22.51 14.72 20.30
N PHE A 70 22.62 13.39 20.40
CA PHE A 70 21.47 12.47 20.33
C PHE A 70 21.20 11.75 21.67
N SER A 71 21.87 12.13 22.74
CA SER A 71 21.95 11.35 23.99
C SER A 71 20.65 11.25 24.79
N ASP A 72 19.69 12.16 24.59
CA ASP A 72 18.46 12.20 25.41
C ASP A 72 17.19 11.79 24.63
N THR A 73 17.35 11.33 23.38
CA THR A 73 16.26 10.88 22.50
C THR A 73 16.35 9.36 22.30
N ALA A 74 15.25 8.63 22.46
CA ALA A 74 15.21 7.19 22.20
C ALA A 74 15.04 6.90 20.70
N TYR A 75 15.81 5.98 20.15
CA TYR A 75 15.70 5.59 18.74
C TYR A 75 15.17 4.17 18.62
N TYR A 76 14.21 3.99 17.74
CA TYR A 76 13.59 2.72 17.41
C TYR A 76 13.79 2.44 15.93
N LEU A 77 14.30 1.26 15.60
CA LEU A 77 14.39 0.77 14.23
C LEU A 77 13.43 -0.40 14.05
N SER A 78 12.50 -0.26 13.11
CA SER A 78 11.65 -1.34 12.60
C SER A 78 12.16 -1.74 11.21
N PRO A 79 12.98 -2.81 11.11
CA PRO A 79 13.69 -3.15 9.89
C PRO A 79 12.76 -3.64 8.77
N SER A 80 13.31 -3.77 7.56
CA SER A 80 12.59 -4.35 6.41
C SER A 80 12.25 -5.83 6.61
N SER A 81 13.00 -6.56 7.45
CA SER A 81 12.68 -7.95 7.79
C SER A 81 11.45 -8.11 8.67
N ARG A 82 10.97 -7.03 9.31
CA ARG A 82 9.69 -7.00 10.03
C ARG A 82 8.56 -6.96 9.02
N HIS A 83 7.50 -7.72 9.21
CA HIS A 83 6.36 -7.66 8.30
C HIS A 83 5.54 -6.36 8.40
N GLY A 84 4.76 -6.08 7.37
CA GLY A 84 3.95 -4.87 7.23
C GLY A 84 4.66 -3.72 6.51
N GLU A 85 3.87 -2.82 5.96
CA GLU A 85 4.33 -1.56 5.38
C GLU A 85 4.80 -0.59 6.47
N ALA A 86 5.62 0.40 6.12
CA ALA A 86 6.17 1.35 7.08
C ALA A 86 5.06 2.09 7.85
N GLU A 87 4.02 2.57 7.17
CA GLU A 87 2.87 3.22 7.79
C GLU A 87 2.10 2.29 8.73
N PHE A 88 1.85 1.04 8.31
CA PHE A 88 1.24 0.03 9.19
C PHE A 88 2.06 -0.16 10.46
N LYS A 89 3.39 -0.32 10.33
CA LYS A 89 4.32 -0.51 11.45
C LYS A 89 4.33 0.68 12.42
N ILE A 90 4.28 1.90 11.89
CA ILE A 90 4.21 3.13 12.69
C ILE A 90 2.90 3.18 13.48
N PHE A 91 1.77 2.92 12.83
CA PHE A 91 0.48 3.01 13.49
C PHE A 91 0.19 1.84 14.42
N GLN A 92 0.76 0.67 14.16
CA GLN A 92 0.77 -0.43 15.10
C GLN A 92 1.49 -0.03 16.39
N TYR A 93 2.71 0.53 16.28
CA TYR A 93 3.44 1.04 17.44
C TYR A 93 2.66 2.11 18.20
N ILE A 94 2.03 3.05 17.49
CA ILE A 94 1.18 4.08 18.09
C ILE A 94 0.02 3.44 18.87
N ASN A 95 -0.68 2.49 18.26
CA ASN A 95 -1.87 1.87 18.85
C ASN A 95 -1.54 0.97 20.05
N GLU A 96 -0.36 0.36 20.08
CA GLU A 96 0.14 -0.45 21.20
C GLU A 96 0.68 0.39 22.36
N ASN A 97 1.06 1.65 22.10
CA ASN A 97 1.73 2.53 23.07
C ASN A 97 0.94 3.81 23.34
N GLN A 98 -0.39 3.78 23.19
CA GLN A 98 -1.25 4.97 23.29
C GLN A 98 -1.07 5.72 24.61
N ASP A 99 -0.99 5.02 25.74
CA ASP A 99 -0.83 5.64 27.05
C ASP A 99 0.50 6.39 27.22
N LEU A 100 1.56 5.88 26.59
CA LEU A 100 2.87 6.53 26.58
C LEU A 100 2.87 7.77 25.68
N LEU A 101 2.08 7.74 24.61
CA LEU A 101 2.14 8.69 23.51
C LEU A 101 1.09 9.81 23.60
N LYS A 102 -0.05 9.60 24.27
CA LYS A 102 -1.22 10.50 24.27
C LYS A 102 -0.99 11.97 24.63
N THR A 103 0.05 12.29 25.40
CA THR A 103 0.39 13.67 25.79
C THR A 103 1.50 14.29 24.94
N GLN A 104 1.96 13.61 23.89
CA GLN A 104 3.10 14.04 23.09
C GLN A 104 2.66 14.69 21.77
N ASN A 105 3.60 15.38 21.11
CA ASN A 105 3.42 15.84 19.74
C ASN A 105 4.02 14.80 18.80
N HIS A 106 3.27 14.41 17.78
CA HIS A 106 3.68 13.37 16.84
C HIS A 106 3.91 13.96 15.46
N TYR A 107 5.10 13.73 14.91
CA TYR A 107 5.46 14.12 13.54
C TYR A 107 5.77 12.86 12.75
N ILE A 108 4.98 12.59 11.73
CA ILE A 108 5.15 11.45 10.82
C ILE A 108 5.66 11.98 9.49
N ILE A 109 6.82 11.52 9.05
CA ILE A 109 7.39 11.90 7.74
C ILE A 109 7.03 10.81 6.75
N SER A 110 6.14 11.10 5.81
CA SER A 110 5.69 10.12 4.82
C SER A 110 5.29 10.82 3.52
N GLN A 111 5.64 10.24 2.38
CA GLN A 111 5.14 10.69 1.08
C GLN A 111 3.79 10.05 0.73
N ASP A 112 3.48 8.91 1.36
CA ASP A 112 2.28 8.15 1.10
C ASP A 112 1.01 8.87 1.58
N SER A 113 -0.09 8.73 0.85
CA SER A 113 -1.41 9.19 1.29
C SER A 113 -1.99 8.32 2.39
N ASP A 114 -1.66 7.02 2.44
CA ASP A 114 -2.28 6.07 3.36
C ASP A 114 -2.01 6.41 4.82
N SER A 115 -0.85 7.03 5.09
CA SER A 115 -0.52 7.56 6.42
C SER A 115 -1.56 8.55 6.95
N ILE A 116 -2.28 9.29 6.08
CA ILE A 116 -3.36 10.19 6.46
C ILE A 116 -4.56 9.40 6.99
N PHE A 117 -4.94 8.30 6.34
CA PHE A 117 -6.08 7.49 6.77
C PHE A 117 -5.81 6.78 8.08
N TYR A 118 -4.62 6.20 8.23
CA TYR A 118 -4.19 5.67 9.53
C TYR A 118 -4.23 6.76 10.62
N ALA A 119 -3.74 7.98 10.32
CA ALA A 119 -3.75 9.07 11.28
C ALA A 119 -5.18 9.51 11.63
N LEU A 120 -6.09 9.61 10.66
CA LEU A 120 -7.49 9.96 10.90
C LEU A 120 -8.15 8.99 11.88
N LEU A 121 -7.88 7.69 11.74
CA LEU A 121 -8.43 6.63 12.57
C LEU A 121 -7.69 6.43 13.90
N SER A 122 -6.50 7.00 14.06
CA SER A 122 -5.74 6.92 15.30
C SER A 122 -6.50 7.58 16.46
N PRO A 123 -6.46 7.03 17.68
CA PRO A 123 -7.05 7.67 18.85
C PRO A 123 -6.20 8.83 19.40
N LEU A 124 -4.97 9.02 18.92
CA LEU A 124 -4.10 10.10 19.39
C LEU A 124 -4.45 11.45 18.76
N SER A 125 -4.28 12.50 19.56
CA SER A 125 -4.28 13.90 19.13
C SER A 125 -2.85 14.36 18.79
N ASN A 126 -2.73 15.58 18.28
CA ASN A 126 -1.46 16.25 17.97
C ASN A 126 -0.57 15.51 16.95
N ILE A 127 -1.19 14.81 16.00
CA ILE A 127 -0.48 14.19 14.87
C ILE A 127 -0.35 15.21 13.73
N LYS A 128 0.88 15.36 13.23
CA LYS A 128 1.20 16.13 12.01
C LYS A 128 1.92 15.23 11.03
N ILE A 129 1.44 15.20 9.78
CA ILE A 129 2.12 14.49 8.68
C ILE A 129 2.91 15.50 7.87
N LEU A 130 4.21 15.24 7.72
CA LEU A 130 5.12 16.04 6.91
C LEU A 130 5.38 15.35 5.58
N LYS A 131 5.01 16.00 4.48
CA LYS A 131 5.40 15.63 3.12
C LYS A 131 6.49 16.58 2.63
N THR A 132 7.71 16.09 2.49
CA THR A 132 8.84 16.90 2.03
C THR A 132 8.94 16.90 0.51
N SER A 133 9.07 18.05 -0.12
CA SER A 133 9.27 18.14 -1.57
C SER A 133 10.36 19.17 -1.92
N PRO A 134 10.98 19.10 -3.11
CA PRO A 134 11.92 20.12 -3.55
C PRO A 134 11.30 21.53 -3.58
N SER A 135 10.00 21.64 -3.85
CA SER A 135 9.22 22.89 -3.87
C SER A 135 8.83 23.41 -2.49
N GLY A 136 9.15 22.68 -1.41
CA GLY A 136 8.78 23.02 -0.04
C GLY A 136 8.09 21.88 0.69
N ASP A 137 8.03 22.02 2.01
CA ASP A 137 7.42 21.03 2.89
C ASP A 137 5.92 21.34 3.07
N LEU A 138 5.07 20.31 2.94
CA LEU A 138 3.65 20.37 3.30
C LEU A 138 3.45 19.72 4.66
N VAL A 139 2.81 20.44 5.58
CA VAL A 139 2.40 19.93 6.90
C VAL A 139 0.90 19.76 6.92
N ILE A 140 0.44 18.55 7.23
CA ILE A 140 -0.97 18.21 7.39
C ILE A 140 -1.23 18.03 8.88
N ASP A 141 -2.00 18.93 9.48
CA ASP A 141 -2.45 18.84 10.86
C ASP A 141 -3.72 17.97 10.93
N ILE A 142 -3.61 16.82 11.57
CA ILE A 142 -4.66 15.78 11.55
C ILE A 142 -5.85 16.18 12.40
N ASP A 143 -5.65 16.89 13.51
CA ASP A 143 -6.77 17.36 14.33
C ASP A 143 -7.59 18.43 13.60
N SER A 144 -6.90 19.33 12.90
CA SER A 144 -7.55 20.30 12.02
C SER A 144 -8.30 19.64 10.87
N LEU A 145 -7.75 18.57 10.30
CA LEU A 145 -8.43 17.79 9.25
C LEU A 145 -9.66 17.06 9.79
N ARG A 146 -9.55 16.37 10.93
CA ARG A 146 -10.69 15.73 11.62
C ARG A 146 -11.79 16.75 11.87
N LYS A 147 -11.46 17.91 12.44
CA LYS A 147 -12.42 18.98 12.69
C LYS A 147 -13.14 19.40 11.40
N LYS A 148 -12.41 19.63 10.30
CA LYS A 148 -13.01 20.02 9.01
C LYS A 148 -13.94 18.97 8.42
N ILE A 149 -13.62 17.69 8.58
CA ILE A 149 -14.50 16.59 8.14
C ILE A 149 -15.76 16.57 9.01
N LEU A 150 -15.58 16.62 10.34
CA LEU A 150 -16.66 16.49 11.32
C LEU A 150 -17.59 17.72 11.39
N THR A 151 -17.17 18.89 10.91
CA THR A 151 -18.05 20.06 10.80
C THR A 151 -19.04 19.95 9.63
N GLN A 152 -18.85 19.00 8.71
CA GLN A 152 -19.69 18.84 7.53
C GLN A 152 -20.85 17.85 7.72
N ILE A 153 -20.78 17.00 8.75
CA ILE A 153 -21.75 15.94 9.02
C ILE A 153 -22.88 16.43 9.93
N ASP A 154 -24.01 15.73 9.93
CA ASP A 154 -25.11 15.98 10.86
C ASP A 154 -24.62 15.89 12.33
N PRO A 155 -24.91 16.88 13.21
CA PRO A 155 -24.48 16.88 14.60
C PRO A 155 -24.92 15.67 15.44
N LYS A 156 -25.94 14.92 14.99
CA LYS A 156 -26.41 13.69 15.64
C LYS A 156 -25.54 12.48 15.30
N GLN A 157 -24.72 12.54 14.26
CA GLN A 157 -23.83 11.44 13.90
C GLN A 157 -22.71 11.26 14.93
N ASN A 158 -22.31 10.01 15.15
CA ASN A 158 -21.15 9.71 15.99
C ASN A 158 -19.85 10.13 15.26
N PRO A 159 -19.02 11.03 15.83
CA PRO A 159 -17.83 11.52 15.15
C PRO A 159 -16.80 10.44 14.80
N LYS A 160 -16.61 9.47 15.70
CA LYS A 160 -15.66 8.36 15.47
C LYS A 160 -16.14 7.46 14.33
N GLN A 161 -17.44 7.18 14.29
CA GLN A 161 -18.03 6.39 13.22
C GLN A 161 -17.97 7.12 11.87
N ALA A 162 -18.21 8.43 11.84
CA ALA A 162 -18.12 9.22 10.61
C ALA A 162 -16.72 9.22 10.00
N LEU A 163 -15.66 9.24 10.82
CA LEU A 163 -14.29 9.10 10.32
C LEU A 163 -14.00 7.69 9.76
N ILE A 164 -14.56 6.64 10.38
CA ILE A 164 -14.45 5.27 9.89
C ILE A 164 -15.15 5.14 8.54
N ASP A 165 -16.38 5.62 8.42
CA ASP A 165 -17.16 5.56 7.20
C ASP A 165 -16.54 6.44 6.10
N PHE A 166 -15.95 7.59 6.44
CA PHE A 166 -15.17 8.42 5.50
C PHE A 166 -14.01 7.64 4.87
N VAL A 167 -13.23 6.94 5.70
CA VAL A 167 -12.12 6.09 5.20
C VAL A 167 -12.65 4.89 4.42
N LEU A 168 -13.77 4.30 4.83
CA LEU A 168 -14.39 3.20 4.12
C LEU A 168 -14.86 3.61 2.71
N LEU A 169 -15.44 4.80 2.56
CA LEU A 169 -15.81 5.35 1.25
C LEU A 169 -14.59 5.56 0.34
N ASP A 170 -13.43 5.91 0.89
CA ASP A 170 -12.17 6.00 0.14
C ASP A 170 -11.70 4.61 -0.33
N ILE A 171 -11.75 3.60 0.55
CA ILE A 171 -11.45 2.19 0.20
C ILE A 171 -12.35 1.72 -0.96
N ILE A 172 -13.64 2.01 -0.88
CA ILE A 172 -14.64 1.69 -1.92
C ILE A 172 -14.30 2.39 -3.25
N ASN A 173 -13.85 3.64 -3.18
CA ASN A 173 -13.42 4.44 -4.33
C ASN A 173 -12.07 3.96 -4.92
N GLY A 174 -11.44 2.96 -4.30
CA GLY A 174 -10.30 2.20 -4.80
C GLY A 174 -8.99 2.56 -4.12
N SER A 175 -8.15 1.55 -3.91
CA SER A 175 -6.86 1.66 -3.25
C SER A 175 -5.78 0.80 -3.93
N ASP A 176 -4.57 0.81 -3.37
CA ASP A 176 -3.52 -0.10 -3.81
C ASP A 176 -3.82 -1.58 -3.47
N LEU A 177 -4.72 -1.82 -2.50
CA LEU A 177 -5.07 -3.14 -1.99
C LEU A 177 -6.37 -3.71 -2.57
N LEU A 178 -7.25 -2.84 -3.08
CA LEU A 178 -8.54 -3.23 -3.63
C LEU A 178 -8.87 -2.38 -4.87
N PRO A 179 -9.37 -2.97 -5.97
CA PRO A 179 -9.76 -2.18 -7.14
C PRO A 179 -10.96 -1.27 -6.83
N ALA A 180 -11.11 -0.17 -7.56
CA ALA A 180 -12.25 0.73 -7.39
C ALA A 180 -13.56 0.12 -7.91
N ILE A 181 -14.69 0.50 -7.32
CA ILE A 181 -16.00 0.33 -7.97
C ILE A 181 -16.04 1.21 -9.21
N ARG A 182 -16.39 0.63 -10.37
CA ARG A 182 -16.51 1.40 -11.62
C ARG A 182 -17.65 2.42 -11.48
N SER A 183 -17.44 3.63 -11.97
CA SER A 183 -18.46 4.69 -11.96
C SER A 183 -18.89 5.21 -10.57
N THR A 184 -17.97 5.30 -9.61
CA THR A 184 -18.22 5.95 -8.31
C THR A 184 -17.41 7.23 -8.14
N ASP A 185 -17.99 8.28 -7.57
CA ASP A 185 -17.27 9.51 -7.21
C ASP A 185 -17.31 9.71 -5.70
N PHE A 186 -16.13 9.81 -5.08
CA PHE A 186 -15.99 9.99 -3.64
C PHE A 186 -16.76 11.22 -3.13
N LEU A 187 -16.72 12.35 -3.84
CA LEU A 187 -17.34 13.58 -3.37
C LEU A 187 -18.86 13.47 -3.40
N GLN A 188 -19.43 12.83 -4.42
CA GLN A 188 -20.86 12.54 -4.47
C GLN A 188 -21.29 11.63 -3.31
N MET A 189 -20.55 10.53 -3.08
CA MET A 189 -20.82 9.62 -1.96
C MET A 189 -20.73 10.34 -0.60
N TRP A 190 -19.67 11.11 -0.37
CA TRP A 190 -19.49 11.88 0.86
C TRP A 190 -20.58 12.92 1.08
N ASN A 191 -20.98 13.62 0.01
CA ASN A 191 -22.05 14.61 0.08
C ASN A 191 -23.40 14.01 0.44
N HIS A 192 -23.66 12.77 0.04
CA HIS A 192 -24.86 12.07 0.46
C HIS A 192 -24.75 11.59 1.92
N TYR A 193 -23.62 10.95 2.26
CA TYR A 193 -23.36 10.45 3.62
C TYR A 193 -23.55 11.54 4.69
N ARG A 194 -23.00 12.74 4.46
CA ARG A 194 -23.04 13.84 5.43
C ARG A 194 -24.46 14.35 5.76
N THR A 195 -25.43 14.07 4.89
CA THR A 195 -26.85 14.44 5.10
C THR A 195 -27.68 13.35 5.78
N GLY A 196 -27.17 12.12 5.84
CA GLY A 196 -27.85 11.03 6.52
C GLY A 196 -27.55 10.99 8.02
N THR A 197 -28.08 9.99 8.71
CA THR A 197 -27.71 9.67 10.12
C THR A 197 -27.35 8.20 10.29
N GLY A 198 -27.21 7.48 9.18
CA GLY A 198 -26.85 6.07 9.16
C GLY A 198 -25.37 5.83 9.42
N CYS A 199 -25.03 4.56 9.54
CA CYS A 199 -23.67 4.06 9.70
C CYS A 199 -23.43 3.01 8.61
N ILE A 200 -22.31 3.11 7.88
CA ILE A 200 -21.95 2.13 6.86
C ILE A 200 -21.33 0.89 7.52
N PHE A 201 -20.36 1.08 8.41
CA PHE A 201 -19.65 -0.02 9.07
C PHE A 201 -20.01 -0.19 10.53
N ASN A 202 -20.62 -1.31 10.89
CA ASN A 202 -20.91 -1.64 12.28
C ASN A 202 -19.68 -2.30 12.95
N GLN A 203 -19.05 -1.56 13.87
CA GLN A 203 -17.87 -2.04 14.61
C GLN A 203 -18.16 -3.19 15.59
N SER A 204 -19.42 -3.36 16.05
CA SER A 204 -19.74 -4.39 17.05
C SER A 204 -19.67 -5.81 16.49
N ASP A 205 -19.97 -5.95 15.21
CA ASP A 205 -20.06 -7.22 14.51
C ASP A 205 -19.28 -7.25 13.20
N ASN A 206 -18.50 -6.20 12.90
CA ASN A 206 -17.70 -6.03 11.70
C ASN A 206 -18.49 -6.16 10.38
N SER A 207 -19.75 -5.72 10.37
CA SER A 207 -20.62 -5.85 9.20
C SER A 207 -20.86 -4.54 8.45
N LEU A 208 -21.19 -4.65 7.17
CA LEU A 208 -21.63 -3.53 6.34
C LEU A 208 -23.15 -3.43 6.31
N ASN A 209 -23.67 -2.22 6.55
CA ASN A 209 -25.06 -1.86 6.31
C ASN A 209 -25.27 -1.61 4.82
N LEU A 210 -25.57 -2.67 4.07
CA LEU A 210 -25.68 -2.61 2.62
C LEU A 210 -26.88 -1.78 2.17
N LYS A 211 -27.96 -1.70 2.97
CA LYS A 211 -29.09 -0.82 2.67
C LYS A 211 -28.65 0.64 2.63
N TYR A 212 -27.97 1.11 3.67
CA TYR A 212 -27.50 2.50 3.73
C TYR A 212 -26.38 2.77 2.72
N LEU A 213 -25.48 1.81 2.52
CA LEU A 213 -24.46 1.90 1.48
C LEU A 213 -25.10 2.00 0.08
N ASN A 214 -26.21 1.29 -0.16
CA ASN A 214 -26.93 1.35 -1.42
C ASN A 214 -27.50 2.75 -1.71
N GLU A 215 -28.08 3.40 -0.69
CA GLU A 215 -28.56 4.79 -0.79
C GLU A 215 -27.42 5.73 -1.19
N ILE A 216 -26.25 5.58 -0.57
CA ILE A 216 -25.05 6.37 -0.86
C ILE A 216 -24.49 6.08 -2.26
N LEU A 217 -24.40 4.81 -2.66
CA LEU A 217 -23.87 4.42 -3.97
C LEU A 217 -24.78 4.90 -5.10
N SER A 218 -26.09 4.89 -4.88
CA SER A 218 -27.10 5.22 -5.88
C SER A 218 -27.04 6.67 -6.37
N VAL A 219 -26.40 7.58 -5.64
CA VAL A 219 -26.23 8.97 -6.10
C VAL A 219 -25.34 9.10 -7.33
N ASN A 220 -24.51 8.08 -7.59
CA ASN A 220 -23.66 8.02 -8.77
C ASN A 220 -24.41 7.48 -10.01
N ILE A 221 -25.71 7.18 -9.88
CA ILE A 221 -26.56 6.84 -11.03
C ILE A 221 -27.04 8.15 -11.66
N GLU A 222 -26.66 8.41 -12.92
CA GLU A 222 -27.22 9.51 -13.69
C GLU A 222 -28.61 9.12 -14.23
N PRO A 223 -29.71 9.84 -13.91
CA PRO A 223 -31.03 9.54 -14.44
C PRO A 223 -31.07 9.69 -15.98
N GLY A 224 -31.53 8.67 -16.69
CA GLY A 224 -31.83 8.75 -18.12
C GLY A 224 -30.64 8.64 -19.08
N LYS A 225 -29.43 8.30 -18.59
CA LYS A 225 -28.34 7.82 -19.44
C LYS A 225 -28.26 6.30 -19.34
N ASP A 226 -28.25 5.63 -20.49
CA ASP A 226 -27.75 4.27 -20.55
C ASP A 226 -26.37 4.23 -19.90
N TRP A 227 -26.16 3.27 -18.99
CA TRP A 227 -24.89 3.05 -18.32
C TRP A 227 -23.77 3.20 -19.35
N PRO A 228 -22.87 4.17 -19.21
CA PRO A 228 -21.67 4.14 -20.00
C PRO A 228 -20.98 2.82 -19.66
N GLN A 229 -20.99 1.86 -20.60
CA GLN A 229 -20.18 0.64 -20.50
C GLN A 229 -18.68 0.98 -20.33
N SER A 230 -18.32 2.25 -20.49
CA SER A 230 -16.97 2.75 -20.35
C SER A 230 -16.98 4.14 -19.70
N LEU A 231 -15.91 4.44 -18.96
CA LEU A 231 -15.43 5.79 -18.63
C LEU A 231 -15.89 6.40 -17.30
N SER A 232 -15.65 5.70 -16.19
CA SER A 232 -14.80 6.30 -15.14
C SER A 232 -14.26 5.20 -14.22
N HIS A 233 -12.98 5.33 -13.82
CA HIS A 233 -12.23 4.50 -12.86
C HIS A 233 -11.31 3.39 -13.40
N GLY A 234 -11.48 2.91 -14.64
CA GLY A 234 -10.40 2.20 -15.37
C GLY A 234 -9.19 3.11 -15.70
N TYR A 235 -9.40 4.42 -15.58
CA TYR A 235 -8.46 5.50 -15.89
C TYR A 235 -7.16 5.47 -15.06
N HIS A 236 -7.17 4.88 -13.86
CA HIS A 236 -6.01 4.89 -12.96
C HIS A 236 -5.03 3.75 -13.19
N GLN A 237 -5.54 2.52 -13.37
CA GLN A 237 -4.70 1.34 -13.63
C GLN A 237 -4.04 1.41 -15.02
N VAL A 238 -4.76 1.91 -16.02
CA VAL A 238 -4.20 2.16 -17.36
C VAL A 238 -3.22 3.33 -17.34
N ARG A 239 -3.43 4.39 -16.54
CA ARG A 239 -2.47 5.50 -16.38
C ARG A 239 -1.11 5.04 -15.85
N GLU A 240 -1.08 4.12 -14.89
CA GLU A 240 0.18 3.63 -14.33
C GLU A 240 1.01 2.89 -15.38
N ILE A 241 0.35 2.01 -16.17
CA ILE A 241 0.96 1.26 -17.27
C ILE A 241 1.39 2.20 -18.42
N THR A 242 0.57 3.21 -18.73
CA THR A 242 0.78 4.13 -19.87
C THR A 242 1.64 5.35 -19.54
N SER A 243 1.91 5.65 -18.26
CA SER A 243 2.77 6.78 -17.84
C SER A 243 4.23 6.63 -18.30
N SER A 244 4.63 5.42 -18.66
CA SER A 244 5.89 5.08 -19.35
C SER A 244 6.00 5.69 -20.76
N PHE A 245 4.87 6.06 -21.38
CA PHE A 245 4.80 6.56 -22.75
C PHE A 245 4.66 8.09 -22.71
N LYS A 246 5.77 8.81 -22.89
CA LYS A 246 5.77 10.28 -22.94
C LYS A 246 4.87 10.78 -24.09
N SER A 247 4.06 11.81 -23.81
CA SER A 247 3.25 12.67 -24.72
C SER A 247 1.87 12.14 -25.18
N ALA A 248 1.12 13.01 -25.87
CA ALA A 248 -0.30 12.96 -26.32
C ALA A 248 -0.82 11.65 -26.96
N LYS A 249 0.01 10.60 -27.04
CA LYS A 249 -0.29 9.23 -27.46
C LYS A 249 -1.00 8.41 -26.38
N ALA A 250 -0.97 8.84 -25.12
CA ALA A 250 -1.68 8.16 -24.05
C ALA A 250 -3.21 8.26 -24.22
N ASP A 251 -3.75 9.33 -24.82
CA ASP A 251 -5.18 9.52 -25.11
C ASP A 251 -5.66 8.53 -26.19
N ILE A 252 -4.79 8.20 -27.14
CA ILE A 252 -5.08 7.28 -28.24
C ILE A 252 -5.10 5.83 -27.73
N CYS A 253 -4.16 5.41 -26.88
CA CYS A 253 -4.27 4.10 -26.21
C CYS A 253 -5.53 3.96 -25.34
N ARG A 254 -6.09 5.06 -24.83
CA ARG A 254 -7.28 5.08 -23.96
C ARG A 254 -8.58 4.77 -24.69
N ASP A 255 -8.79 5.28 -25.91
CA ASP A 255 -10.02 5.00 -26.69
C ASP A 255 -9.97 3.65 -27.40
N TYR A 256 -8.79 3.22 -27.84
CA TYR A 256 -8.65 2.04 -28.69
C TYR A 256 -8.69 0.71 -27.94
N ILE A 257 -8.25 0.67 -26.68
CA ILE A 257 -8.36 -0.52 -25.81
C ILE A 257 -9.81 -0.75 -25.36
N PHE A 258 -10.58 0.33 -25.14
CA PHE A 258 -11.95 0.24 -24.65
C PHE A 258 -13.01 0.11 -25.76
N ASN A 259 -12.74 0.55 -26.99
CA ASN A 259 -13.71 0.51 -28.10
C ASN A 259 -13.42 -0.59 -29.15
N GLY A 260 -12.54 -1.55 -28.87
CA GLY A 260 -12.32 -2.71 -29.75
C GLY A 260 -11.67 -2.42 -31.11
N HIS A 261 -11.02 -1.26 -31.29
CA HIS A 261 -10.45 -0.84 -32.58
C HIS A 261 -8.92 -1.04 -32.64
N LEU A 262 -8.43 -2.20 -32.21
CA LEU A 262 -6.99 -2.53 -32.13
C LEU A 262 -6.22 -2.20 -33.43
N ASP A 263 -6.84 -2.41 -34.59
CA ASP A 263 -6.20 -2.25 -35.92
C ASP A 263 -5.74 -0.81 -36.22
N LYS A 264 -6.48 0.21 -35.75
CA LYS A 264 -6.11 1.62 -35.96
C LYS A 264 -5.06 2.12 -34.96
N LEU A 265 -4.95 1.50 -33.78
CA LEU A 265 -3.84 1.74 -32.85
C LEU A 265 -2.51 1.24 -33.44
N LEU A 266 -2.55 0.07 -34.09
CA LEU A 266 -1.42 -0.57 -34.76
C LEU A 266 -0.91 0.25 -35.95
N GLU A 267 -1.80 0.90 -36.71
CA GLU A 267 -1.42 1.81 -37.80
C GLU A 267 -0.66 3.05 -37.32
N ASN A 268 -1.09 3.68 -36.22
CA ASN A 268 -0.41 4.85 -35.65
C ASN A 268 0.95 4.52 -35.01
N TYR A 269 1.16 3.27 -34.58
CA TYR A 269 2.43 2.81 -33.99
C TYR A 269 3.51 2.46 -35.01
N LYS A 270 3.16 2.27 -36.30
CA LYS A 270 4.11 1.97 -37.39
C LYS A 270 5.24 3.01 -37.53
N TYR A 271 5.04 4.24 -37.07
CA TYR A 271 5.93 5.37 -37.37
C TYR A 271 6.98 5.73 -36.31
N THR A 272 7.14 5.03 -35.17
CA THR A 272 8.02 5.55 -34.09
C THR A 272 8.90 4.54 -33.31
N LEU A 273 8.86 3.22 -33.56
CA LEU A 273 9.69 2.25 -32.83
C LEU A 273 10.23 1.16 -33.77
N GLY A 274 11.40 0.57 -33.44
CA GLY A 274 11.95 -0.56 -34.18
C GLY A 274 11.07 -1.82 -34.05
N ILE A 275 11.03 -2.63 -35.12
CA ILE A 275 10.06 -3.71 -35.37
C ILE A 275 9.94 -4.72 -34.21
N GLU A 276 11.05 -5.16 -33.61
CA GLU A 276 11.03 -6.15 -32.52
C GLU A 276 10.38 -5.61 -31.23
N LYS A 277 10.57 -4.32 -30.90
CA LYS A 277 9.93 -3.68 -29.74
C LYS A 277 8.45 -3.38 -29.98
N GLN A 278 8.01 -3.36 -31.23
CA GLN A 278 6.61 -3.18 -31.59
C GLN A 278 5.81 -4.46 -31.33
N GLU A 279 6.31 -5.63 -31.75
CA GLU A 279 5.60 -6.90 -31.57
C GLU A 279 5.42 -7.26 -30.09
N GLU A 280 6.44 -7.06 -29.23
CA GLU A 280 6.30 -7.29 -27.78
C GLU A 280 5.28 -6.34 -27.11
N ALA A 281 5.30 -5.05 -27.47
CA ALA A 281 4.37 -4.08 -26.90
C ALA A 281 2.92 -4.33 -27.36
N LYS A 282 2.74 -4.71 -28.63
CA LYS A 282 1.44 -5.11 -29.21
C LYS A 282 0.91 -6.36 -28.54
N LEU A 283 1.72 -7.41 -28.43
CA LEU A 283 1.35 -8.65 -27.76
C LEU A 283 0.95 -8.38 -26.31
N ARG A 284 1.71 -7.52 -25.61
CA ARG A 284 1.42 -7.14 -24.22
C ARG A 284 0.13 -6.33 -24.06
N ILE A 285 -0.13 -5.36 -24.94
CA ILE A 285 -1.38 -4.58 -24.93
C ILE A 285 -2.58 -5.45 -25.33
N PHE A 286 -2.44 -6.31 -26.33
CA PHE A 286 -3.47 -7.25 -26.76
C PHE A 286 -3.82 -8.24 -25.66
N ASN A 287 -2.81 -8.89 -25.08
CA ASN A 287 -2.93 -9.81 -23.97
C ASN A 287 -3.59 -9.15 -22.76
N LEU A 288 -3.15 -7.94 -22.40
CA LEU A 288 -3.81 -7.13 -21.39
C LEU A 288 -5.28 -6.91 -21.76
N SER A 289 -5.59 -6.41 -22.96
CA SER A 289 -6.97 -6.12 -23.37
C SER A 289 -7.93 -7.32 -23.27
N GLN A 290 -7.47 -8.54 -23.59
CA GLN A 290 -8.25 -9.78 -23.46
C GLN A 290 -8.57 -10.15 -22.00
N LEU A 291 -7.81 -9.64 -21.03
CA LEU A 291 -8.05 -9.82 -19.59
C LEU A 291 -9.02 -8.78 -19.02
N PHE A 292 -9.24 -7.67 -19.74
CA PHE A 292 -10.14 -6.58 -19.37
C PHE A 292 -11.55 -6.75 -19.95
N THR A 293 -11.80 -7.77 -20.77
CA THR A 293 -13.06 -7.98 -21.51
C THR A 293 -14.04 -8.96 -20.85
N GLU A 294 -13.61 -9.78 -19.90
CA GLU A 294 -14.51 -10.68 -19.17
C GLU A 294 -15.03 -9.99 -17.90
N ASP A 295 -16.36 -9.88 -17.76
CA ASP A 295 -17.04 -9.46 -16.53
C ASP A 295 -16.88 -10.52 -15.44
N ASN A 296 -15.65 -10.65 -14.92
CA ASN A 296 -15.28 -11.60 -13.89
C ASN A 296 -15.00 -10.84 -12.58
N TYR A 297 -15.97 -10.86 -11.68
CA TYR A 297 -15.91 -10.21 -10.36
C TYR A 297 -16.75 -10.99 -9.34
N ASP A 298 -16.50 -10.77 -8.06
CA ASP A 298 -17.29 -11.33 -6.97
C ASP A 298 -17.59 -10.25 -5.93
N ILE A 299 -18.86 -9.89 -5.80
CA ILE A 299 -19.31 -8.81 -4.92
C ILE A 299 -19.12 -9.16 -3.44
N SER A 300 -19.37 -10.41 -3.05
CA SER A 300 -19.16 -10.84 -1.66
C SER A 300 -17.67 -10.76 -1.31
N LYS A 301 -16.80 -11.30 -2.18
CA LYS A 301 -15.35 -11.23 -1.99
C LYS A 301 -14.85 -9.79 -1.99
N PHE A 302 -15.42 -8.91 -2.80
CA PHE A 302 -15.09 -7.49 -2.81
C PHE A 302 -15.40 -6.85 -1.45
N TYR A 303 -16.60 -7.05 -0.91
CA TYR A 303 -16.97 -6.51 0.40
C TYR A 303 -16.17 -7.12 1.56
N GLN A 304 -15.82 -8.42 1.49
CA GLN A 304 -14.84 -9.02 2.41
C GLN A 304 -13.52 -8.26 2.38
N GLY A 305 -13.07 -7.83 1.19
CA GLY A 305 -11.86 -7.03 0.99
C GLY A 305 -11.97 -5.62 1.53
N VAL A 306 -13.12 -4.97 1.39
CA VAL A 306 -13.39 -3.65 1.99
C VAL A 306 -13.27 -3.72 3.52
N ILE A 307 -13.91 -4.70 4.15
CA ILE A 307 -13.85 -4.90 5.61
C ILE A 307 -12.40 -5.24 6.04
N TRP A 308 -11.74 -6.12 5.29
CA TRP A 308 -10.35 -6.50 5.55
C TRP A 308 -9.41 -5.30 5.47
N HIS A 309 -9.54 -4.45 4.45
CA HIS A 309 -8.71 -3.26 4.28
C HIS A 309 -8.97 -2.24 5.39
N LEU A 310 -10.22 -2.02 5.79
CA LEU A 310 -10.52 -1.18 6.95
C LEU A 310 -9.86 -1.71 8.24
N LYS A 311 -9.90 -3.03 8.48
CA LYS A 311 -9.19 -3.66 9.60
C LYS A 311 -7.69 -3.46 9.51
N TYR A 312 -7.11 -3.46 8.31
CA TYR A 312 -5.70 -3.16 8.10
C TYR A 312 -5.34 -1.73 8.55
N TYR A 313 -6.13 -0.72 8.15
CA TYR A 313 -5.96 0.66 8.63
C TYR A 313 -6.21 0.84 10.13
N LEU A 314 -7.06 0.01 10.74
CA LEU A 314 -7.26 -0.03 12.18
C LEU A 314 -6.17 -0.81 12.94
N THR A 315 -5.17 -1.34 12.23
CA THR A 315 -4.12 -2.24 12.74
C THR A 315 -4.67 -3.48 13.47
N LYS A 316 -5.80 -4.00 12.98
CA LYS A 316 -6.50 -5.20 13.49
C LYS A 316 -6.55 -6.32 12.44
N CYS A 317 -5.63 -6.30 11.48
CA CYS A 317 -5.53 -7.33 10.45
C CYS A 317 -4.73 -8.52 10.97
N ASN A 318 -5.33 -9.71 10.89
CA ASN A 318 -4.64 -10.96 11.22
C ASN A 318 -4.52 -11.90 10.00
N ASP A 319 -5.02 -11.52 8.83
CA ASP A 319 -4.93 -12.32 7.61
C ASP A 319 -4.15 -11.57 6.54
N PHE A 320 -2.84 -11.78 6.48
CA PHE A 320 -2.01 -11.16 5.45
C PHE A 320 -2.01 -11.94 4.13
N SER A 321 -2.72 -13.08 4.06
CA SER A 321 -2.86 -13.88 2.84
C SER A 321 -4.01 -13.43 1.96
N TYR A 322 -4.94 -12.64 2.50
CA TYR A 322 -6.10 -12.16 1.76
C TYR A 322 -5.68 -11.34 0.53
N ARG A 323 -6.42 -11.58 -0.56
CA ARG A 323 -6.45 -10.73 -1.74
C ARG A 323 -7.80 -10.83 -2.44
N TYR A 324 -8.12 -9.80 -3.19
CA TYR A 324 -9.19 -9.87 -4.18
C TYR A 324 -8.61 -10.40 -5.50
N HIS A 325 -9.14 -11.52 -5.97
CA HIS A 325 -8.56 -12.31 -7.07
C HIS A 325 -8.91 -11.79 -8.47
N PHE A 326 -9.79 -10.81 -8.54
CA PHE A 326 -10.25 -10.23 -9.80
C PHE A 326 -9.54 -8.90 -10.06
N ILE A 327 -9.25 -8.65 -11.33
CA ILE A 327 -8.55 -7.43 -11.75
C ILE A 327 -9.44 -6.19 -11.51
N HIS A 328 -10.76 -6.37 -11.60
CA HIS A 328 -11.75 -5.30 -11.54
C HIS A 328 -12.63 -5.37 -10.31
N GLY A 329 -12.88 -4.19 -9.74
CA GLY A 329 -13.98 -4.01 -8.82
C GLY A 329 -15.30 -4.27 -9.56
N PRO A 330 -16.32 -4.73 -8.83
CA PRO A 330 -17.63 -5.01 -9.39
C PRO A 330 -18.24 -3.74 -10.01
N PRO A 331 -19.04 -3.86 -11.09
CA PRO A 331 -19.79 -2.75 -11.63
C PRO A 331 -20.80 -2.20 -10.61
N LEU A 332 -20.97 -0.88 -10.58
CA LEU A 332 -21.91 -0.21 -9.67
C LEU A 332 -23.33 -0.77 -9.78
N LYS A 333 -23.80 -1.08 -11.00
CA LYS A 333 -25.13 -1.66 -11.24
C LYS A 333 -25.33 -2.94 -10.44
N ASN A 334 -24.40 -3.88 -10.57
CA ASN A 334 -24.51 -5.19 -9.94
C ASN A 334 -24.38 -5.10 -8.42
N LEU A 335 -23.58 -4.15 -7.91
CA LEU A 335 -23.54 -3.85 -6.48
C LEU A 335 -24.87 -3.34 -5.95
N ILE A 336 -25.55 -2.47 -6.70
CA ILE A 336 -26.86 -1.93 -6.31
C ILE A 336 -27.91 -3.04 -6.29
N GLU A 337 -27.95 -3.88 -7.33
CA GLU A 337 -28.82 -5.07 -7.40
C GLU A 337 -28.52 -6.03 -6.23
N TYR A 338 -27.25 -6.28 -5.95
CA TYR A 338 -26.83 -7.14 -4.83
C TYR A 338 -27.24 -6.57 -3.47
N ASN A 339 -27.05 -5.26 -3.24
CA ASN A 339 -27.41 -4.60 -1.98
C ASN A 339 -28.92 -4.47 -1.78
N ALA A 340 -29.71 -4.45 -2.87
CA ALA A 340 -31.16 -4.41 -2.79
C ALA A 340 -31.74 -5.72 -2.21
N VAL A 341 -31.07 -6.86 -2.44
CA VAL A 341 -31.49 -8.17 -1.92
C VAL A 341 -30.74 -8.58 -0.66
N ASN A 342 -29.57 -8.01 -0.38
CA ASN A 342 -28.79 -8.26 0.83
C ASN A 342 -28.76 -7.02 1.72
N SER A 343 -29.39 -7.07 2.89
CA SER A 343 -29.42 -5.93 3.82
C SER A 343 -28.12 -5.74 4.61
N ARG A 344 -27.34 -6.81 4.76
CA ARG A 344 -26.15 -6.84 5.61
C ARG A 344 -25.16 -7.90 5.13
N ILE A 345 -23.87 -7.56 5.14
CA ILE A 345 -22.78 -8.53 4.96
C ILE A 345 -21.96 -8.63 6.23
N ASN A 346 -21.81 -9.85 6.73
CA ASN A 346 -20.89 -10.23 7.81
C ASN A 346 -20.04 -11.45 7.40
N GLU A 347 -20.01 -11.80 6.11
CA GLU A 347 -19.42 -13.06 5.69
C GLU A 347 -17.95 -13.12 6.08
N ASN A 348 -17.64 -14.03 7.02
CA ASN A 348 -16.34 -14.52 7.46
C ASN A 348 -15.20 -13.65 6.94
N CYS A 349 -15.04 -12.48 7.56
CA CYS A 349 -13.93 -11.58 7.27
C CYS A 349 -12.64 -12.42 7.26
N PRO A 350 -11.75 -12.23 6.27
CA PRO A 350 -10.48 -12.95 6.22
C PRO A 350 -9.74 -12.73 7.55
N ASP A 351 -9.73 -13.78 8.38
CA ASP A 351 -9.17 -13.79 9.74
C ASP A 351 -8.46 -15.12 9.98
N ARG A 352 -7.82 -15.65 8.93
CA ARG A 352 -7.15 -16.95 8.94
C ARG A 352 -5.93 -17.01 9.87
N MET A 353 -5.60 -15.91 10.56
CA MET A 353 -4.40 -15.77 11.40
C MET A 353 -3.11 -16.14 10.63
N VAL A 354 -3.00 -15.65 9.39
CA VAL A 354 -1.88 -15.96 8.49
C VAL A 354 -0.90 -14.80 8.48
N ASN A 355 0.34 -15.08 8.85
CA ASN A 355 1.43 -14.12 8.77
C ASN A 355 1.81 -13.81 7.31
N PRO A 356 2.41 -12.66 7.03
CA PRO A 356 3.01 -12.36 5.73
C PRO A 356 4.02 -13.40 5.27
N LEU A 357 4.29 -13.41 3.97
CA LEU A 357 5.42 -14.16 3.42
C LEU A 357 6.72 -13.70 4.13
N ASN A 358 7.65 -14.64 4.32
CA ASN A 358 8.98 -14.27 4.79
C ASN A 358 9.64 -13.30 3.77
N PRO A 359 10.65 -12.50 4.19
CA PRO A 359 11.28 -11.51 3.31
C PRO A 359 11.76 -12.05 1.97
N GLU A 360 12.43 -13.20 1.93
CA GLU A 360 12.94 -13.78 0.68
C GLU A 360 11.81 -14.20 -0.27
N LEU A 361 10.80 -14.89 0.27
CA LEU A 361 9.64 -15.33 -0.48
C LEU A 361 8.79 -14.15 -0.96
N PHE A 362 8.73 -13.07 -0.17
CA PHE A 362 8.14 -11.80 -0.59
C PHE A 362 8.93 -11.15 -1.74
N CYS A 363 10.26 -11.08 -1.65
CA CYS A 363 11.08 -10.56 -2.75
C CYS A 363 10.89 -11.39 -4.03
N LEU A 364 10.87 -12.71 -3.89
CA LEU A 364 10.60 -13.65 -4.97
C LEU A 364 9.21 -13.45 -5.56
N SER A 365 8.17 -13.30 -4.73
CA SER A 365 6.79 -13.07 -5.18
C SER A 365 6.64 -11.77 -5.97
N LEU A 366 7.57 -10.83 -5.88
CA LEU A 366 7.55 -9.59 -6.66
C LEU A 366 8.47 -9.62 -7.88
N SER A 367 9.21 -10.71 -8.09
CA SER A 367 10.20 -10.82 -9.16
C SER A 367 9.60 -11.25 -10.50
N ASN A 368 10.39 -11.09 -11.56
CA ASN A 368 10.04 -11.43 -12.94
C ASN A 368 11.29 -11.61 -13.81
N THR A 369 11.11 -12.22 -14.99
CA THR A 369 12.20 -12.54 -15.93
C THR A 369 12.85 -11.34 -16.62
N ILE A 370 12.21 -10.17 -16.66
CA ILE A 370 12.71 -9.01 -17.42
C ILE A 370 13.67 -8.15 -16.57
N ASN A 371 13.18 -7.64 -15.45
CA ASN A 371 13.84 -6.56 -14.71
C ASN A 371 14.29 -6.98 -13.31
N CYS A 372 13.96 -8.20 -12.90
CA CYS A 372 13.95 -8.58 -11.50
C CYS A 372 14.67 -9.89 -11.19
N LYS A 373 15.28 -10.54 -12.19
CA LYS A 373 16.01 -11.81 -12.01
C LYS A 373 17.14 -11.67 -10.97
N GLU A 374 17.82 -10.53 -10.94
CA GLU A 374 18.93 -10.26 -10.02
C GLU A 374 18.48 -9.80 -8.62
N LEU A 375 17.17 -9.59 -8.39
CA LEU A 375 16.65 -9.21 -7.07
C LEU A 375 16.69 -10.35 -6.07
N VAL A 376 16.62 -11.59 -6.56
CA VAL A 376 16.58 -12.79 -5.75
C VAL A 376 17.96 -13.45 -5.69
N PRO A 377 18.27 -14.17 -4.59
CA PRO A 377 19.48 -14.98 -4.49
C PRO A 377 19.66 -15.92 -5.69
N GLU A 378 20.92 -16.21 -6.05
CA GLU A 378 21.25 -16.95 -7.27
C GLU A 378 20.53 -18.30 -7.39
N MET A 379 20.35 -18.99 -6.26
CA MET A 379 19.65 -20.27 -6.16
C MET A 379 18.18 -20.23 -6.62
N PHE A 380 17.51 -19.08 -6.55
CA PHE A 380 16.13 -18.91 -7.01
C PHE A 380 16.02 -18.40 -8.45
N ARG A 381 17.12 -17.98 -9.07
CA ARG A 381 17.11 -17.50 -10.47
C ARG A 381 16.57 -18.55 -11.46
N PRO A 382 16.93 -19.85 -11.36
CA PRO A 382 16.35 -20.86 -12.24
C PRO A 382 14.83 -21.01 -12.11
N MET A 383 14.29 -20.78 -10.90
CA MET A 383 12.84 -20.77 -10.67
C MET A 383 12.19 -19.59 -11.39
N VAL A 384 12.75 -18.38 -11.26
CA VAL A 384 12.25 -17.18 -11.94
C VAL A 384 12.27 -17.34 -13.46
N GLU A 385 13.26 -18.03 -14.02
CA GLU A 385 13.37 -18.22 -15.47
C GLU A 385 12.42 -19.28 -16.02
N LYS A 386 12.23 -20.38 -15.30
CA LYS A 386 11.51 -21.57 -15.81
C LYS A 386 10.03 -21.56 -15.50
N ASP A 387 9.62 -20.98 -14.38
CA ASP A 387 8.24 -21.00 -13.93
C ASP A 387 7.43 -19.89 -14.62
N VAL A 388 6.32 -20.29 -15.25
CA VAL A 388 5.41 -19.40 -15.99
C VAL A 388 4.90 -18.27 -15.10
N LEU A 389 4.79 -18.49 -13.78
CA LEU A 389 4.37 -17.50 -12.81
C LEU A 389 5.18 -16.19 -12.86
N PHE A 390 6.46 -16.25 -13.22
CA PHE A 390 7.35 -15.08 -13.26
C PHE A 390 7.46 -14.45 -14.64
N GLN A 391 6.78 -15.02 -15.63
CA GLN A 391 6.81 -14.56 -17.00
C GLN A 391 5.77 -13.45 -17.21
N PRO A 392 6.10 -12.40 -17.98
CA PRO A 392 5.22 -11.28 -18.29
C PRO A 392 4.19 -11.65 -19.39
N THR A 393 3.57 -12.82 -19.30
CA THR A 393 2.65 -13.39 -20.30
C THR A 393 1.22 -13.47 -19.77
N VAL A 394 0.24 -13.77 -20.64
CA VAL A 394 -1.15 -14.03 -20.21
C VAL A 394 -1.20 -15.22 -19.28
N GLU A 395 -0.45 -16.26 -19.61
CA GLU A 395 -0.36 -17.51 -18.86
C GLU A 395 0.24 -17.24 -17.48
N GLY A 396 1.31 -16.43 -17.40
CA GLY A 396 1.90 -16.04 -16.12
C GLY A 396 0.96 -15.20 -15.26
N LEU A 397 0.14 -14.34 -15.88
CA LEU A 397 -0.89 -13.61 -15.16
C LEU A 397 -2.05 -14.52 -14.70
N LYS A 398 -2.51 -15.44 -15.54
CA LYS A 398 -3.55 -16.42 -15.19
C LYS A 398 -3.09 -17.26 -14.00
N GLU A 399 -1.84 -17.72 -14.00
CA GLU A 399 -1.25 -18.43 -12.87
C GLU A 399 -1.15 -17.54 -11.64
N TRP A 400 -0.79 -16.26 -11.79
CA TRP A 400 -0.78 -15.32 -10.67
C TRP A 400 -2.16 -15.12 -10.05
N LEU A 401 -3.22 -15.03 -10.86
CA LEU A 401 -4.60 -14.83 -10.40
C LEU A 401 -5.25 -16.11 -9.85
N ASN A 402 -4.64 -17.27 -10.07
CA ASN A 402 -5.10 -18.55 -9.54
C ASN A 402 -5.25 -18.50 -8.01
N PRO A 403 -6.41 -18.85 -7.42
CA PRO A 403 -6.62 -18.85 -5.97
C PRO A 403 -5.53 -19.58 -5.16
N ASN A 404 -4.90 -20.60 -5.74
CA ASN A 404 -3.89 -21.42 -5.06
C ASN A 404 -2.45 -20.94 -5.29
N VAL A 405 -2.23 -19.76 -5.90
CA VAL A 405 -0.89 -19.28 -6.26
C VAL A 405 0.08 -19.22 -5.07
N LEU A 406 -0.42 -18.90 -3.86
CA LEU A 406 0.43 -18.84 -2.67
C LEU A 406 0.98 -20.21 -2.29
N GLU A 407 0.15 -21.25 -2.42
CA GLU A 407 0.55 -22.63 -2.18
C GLU A 407 1.54 -23.09 -3.24
N THR A 408 1.26 -22.80 -4.52
CA THR A 408 2.17 -23.10 -5.65
C THR A 408 3.53 -22.41 -5.45
N LEU A 409 3.52 -21.11 -5.15
CA LEU A 409 4.73 -20.31 -4.94
C LEU A 409 5.55 -20.83 -3.75
N THR A 410 4.90 -21.14 -2.62
CA THR A 410 5.56 -21.64 -1.41
C THR A 410 6.15 -23.04 -1.65
N LYS A 411 5.40 -23.93 -2.32
CA LYS A 411 5.87 -25.26 -2.70
C LYS A 411 7.08 -25.18 -3.62
N ASN A 412 7.04 -24.32 -4.63
CA ASN A 412 8.15 -24.12 -5.55
C ASN A 412 9.35 -23.51 -4.82
N TYR A 413 9.16 -22.53 -3.95
CA TYR A 413 10.23 -21.96 -3.12
C TYR A 413 10.97 -23.04 -2.32
N HIS A 414 10.26 -23.93 -1.63
CA HIS A 414 10.88 -25.01 -0.86
C HIS A 414 11.63 -26.03 -1.71
N LYS A 415 11.24 -26.24 -2.98
CA LYS A 415 11.97 -27.13 -3.91
C LYS A 415 13.37 -26.61 -4.24
N TYR A 416 13.54 -25.29 -4.34
CA TYR A 416 14.83 -24.66 -4.65
C TYR A 416 15.64 -24.30 -3.40
N GLN A 417 15.05 -24.39 -2.21
CA GLN A 417 15.73 -24.11 -0.95
C GLN A 417 16.64 -25.28 -0.57
N THR A 418 17.93 -25.18 -0.89
CA THR A 418 18.93 -26.24 -0.63
C THR A 418 19.35 -26.34 0.84
N THR A 419 19.06 -25.32 1.65
CA THR A 419 19.23 -25.34 3.10
C THR A 419 18.21 -24.38 3.70
N PRO A 420 17.37 -24.81 4.67
CA PRO A 420 16.52 -23.86 5.38
C PRO A 420 17.45 -22.88 6.12
N GLN A 421 17.58 -21.67 5.61
CA GLN A 421 18.15 -20.58 6.39
C GLN A 421 17.21 -20.38 7.58
N PRO A 422 17.68 -20.54 8.83
CA PRO A 422 16.82 -20.30 9.97
C PRO A 422 16.32 -18.88 9.86
N PHE A 423 14.99 -18.73 9.81
CA PHE A 423 14.34 -17.44 9.84
C PHE A 423 14.89 -16.69 11.05
N THR A 424 15.68 -15.65 10.79
CA THR A 424 16.26 -14.86 11.88
C THR A 424 15.12 -14.00 12.41
N PRO A 425 14.72 -14.16 13.68
CA PRO A 425 13.53 -13.51 14.17
C PRO A 425 13.68 -12.00 14.03
N THR A 426 12.61 -11.34 13.58
CA THR A 426 12.60 -9.90 13.37
C THR A 426 13.10 -9.21 14.62
N THR A 427 14.09 -8.35 14.44
CA THR A 427 14.69 -7.63 15.54
C THR A 427 14.19 -6.18 15.54
N LYS A 428 13.55 -5.79 16.63
CA LYS A 428 13.34 -4.38 16.98
C LYS A 428 14.55 -3.92 17.78
N TYR A 429 15.17 -2.83 17.35
CA TYR A 429 16.29 -2.25 18.08
C TYR A 429 15.82 -1.04 18.85
N ILE A 430 16.22 -0.97 20.12
CA ILE A 430 16.02 0.20 20.97
C ILE A 430 17.38 0.69 21.40
N PHE A 431 17.65 1.95 21.07
CA PHE A 431 18.88 2.60 21.45
C PHE A 431 18.57 3.70 22.46
N ARG A 432 19.17 3.57 23.65
CA ARG A 432 19.16 4.60 24.70
C ARG A 432 20.59 5.03 24.99
N LYS A 433 20.73 6.19 25.65
CA LYS A 433 21.99 6.83 26.11
C LYS A 433 23.05 5.84 26.60
N ASP A 434 22.55 4.76 27.20
CA ASP A 434 23.28 3.90 28.09
C ASP A 434 23.23 2.42 27.73
N SER A 435 22.35 2.01 26.80
CA SER A 435 22.27 0.60 26.39
C SER A 435 21.66 0.44 25.00
N ILE A 436 22.22 -0.51 24.26
CA ILE A 436 21.59 -1.09 23.08
C ILE A 436 20.77 -2.27 23.58
N GLN A 437 19.46 -2.20 23.42
CA GLN A 437 18.58 -3.32 23.70
C GLN A 437 18.07 -3.88 22.38
N LYS A 438 18.57 -5.08 22.07
CA LYS A 438 18.10 -5.87 20.94
C LYS A 438 16.88 -6.68 21.39
N PHE A 439 15.72 -6.40 20.82
CA PHE A 439 14.52 -7.20 21.04
C PHE A 439 14.33 -8.10 19.84
N THR A 440 14.46 -9.40 20.04
CA THR A 440 14.26 -10.41 19.01
C THR A 440 12.89 -11.06 19.23
N GLU A 441 11.97 -10.87 18.29
CA GLU A 441 10.62 -11.44 18.35
C GLU A 441 10.61 -12.84 17.72
N ASN A 442 10.40 -13.88 18.53
CA ASN A 442 10.15 -15.23 18.01
C ASN A 442 8.69 -15.33 17.54
N PHE A 443 8.51 -15.31 16.21
CA PHE A 443 7.19 -15.31 15.54
C PHE A 443 6.34 -16.54 15.83
N GLU A 444 6.94 -17.64 16.27
CA GLU A 444 6.20 -18.86 16.57
C GLU A 444 5.41 -18.80 17.88
N LYS A 445 5.65 -17.84 18.80
CA LYS A 445 5.17 -17.98 20.19
C LYS A 445 4.32 -16.88 20.79
N SER A 446 4.09 -15.71 20.18
CA SER A 446 3.07 -14.77 20.68
C SER A 446 2.78 -13.62 19.71
N PRO A 447 1.57 -13.54 19.13
CA PRO A 447 1.19 -12.42 18.27
C PRO A 447 0.94 -11.09 19.03
N ASN A 448 0.97 -11.04 20.38
CA ASN A 448 0.38 -9.91 21.12
C ASN A 448 1.06 -9.47 22.44
N LYS A 449 2.35 -9.75 22.73
CA LYS A 449 2.98 -9.27 23.98
C LYS A 449 4.41 -8.78 23.81
N PHE A 450 4.62 -7.47 24.00
CA PHE A 450 5.94 -6.84 24.10
C PHE A 450 6.32 -6.68 25.59
N TYR A 451 7.36 -7.37 26.05
CA TYR A 451 7.95 -7.13 27.38
C TYR A 451 9.23 -6.29 27.24
N PHE A 452 9.34 -5.20 28.02
CA PHE A 452 10.55 -4.38 28.14
C PHE A 452 11.18 -4.62 29.52
N GLN A 453 12.49 -4.93 29.56
CA GLN A 453 13.27 -4.90 30.80
C GLN A 453 14.57 -4.12 30.55
N LEU A 454 14.81 -3.06 31.33
CA LEU A 454 15.91 -2.08 31.16
C LEU A 454 17.03 -2.33 32.16
N ASN A 455 18.27 -2.52 31.68
CA ASN A 455 19.49 -2.49 32.52
C ASN A 455 20.57 -1.54 31.92
N GLN A 456 21.40 -1.01 32.83
CA GLN A 456 22.21 0.24 32.86
C GLN A 456 23.59 0.26 32.13
N PRO A 457 24.27 1.43 31.98
CA PRO A 457 25.40 1.66 31.02
C PRO A 457 26.83 1.32 31.39
N TYR A 458 27.65 1.16 30.34
CA TYR A 458 29.12 1.21 30.37
C TYR A 458 29.71 2.14 29.28
N ASN A 459 30.92 2.65 29.53
CA ASN A 459 31.55 3.84 28.93
C ASN A 459 32.27 3.68 27.57
N ARG A 460 32.00 4.65 26.67
CA ARG A 460 32.77 5.36 25.61
C ARG A 460 34.16 4.89 25.12
N ASN A 461 34.37 4.96 23.78
CA ASN A 461 35.12 6.01 23.02
C ASN A 461 35.48 5.55 21.58
N PHE A 462 35.28 6.38 20.54
CA PHE A 462 36.28 6.79 19.52
C PHE A 462 35.68 7.53 18.30
N SER A 463 36.57 8.23 17.59
CA SER A 463 36.42 9.44 16.78
C SER A 463 36.11 9.25 15.28
N THR A 464 35.70 10.36 14.68
CA THR A 464 35.10 10.56 13.35
C THR A 464 36.07 10.87 12.20
N SER A 465 35.67 10.59 10.96
CA SER A 465 35.90 11.49 9.80
C SER A 465 34.89 11.25 8.66
N THR A 466 34.49 12.35 8.01
CA THR A 466 33.34 12.58 7.11
C THR A 466 33.73 12.75 5.63
N PHE A 467 32.85 12.46 4.66
CA PHE A 467 32.77 13.17 3.36
C PHE A 467 31.35 13.20 2.75
N ARG A 468 31.03 14.26 1.97
CA ARG A 468 29.70 14.72 1.48
C ARG A 468 29.57 14.57 -0.05
N SER A 469 28.34 14.41 -0.61
CA SER A 469 27.63 15.39 -1.51
C SER A 469 26.51 14.84 -2.42
N SER A 470 25.25 15.32 -2.24
CA SER A 470 24.31 16.05 -3.16
C SER A 470 23.82 15.55 -4.57
N PRO A 471 22.68 16.10 -5.13
CA PRO A 471 21.47 15.34 -5.52
C PRO A 471 20.84 15.72 -6.90
N MET A 472 19.62 15.19 -7.20
CA MET A 472 18.51 15.66 -8.10
C MET A 472 17.83 14.44 -8.79
N HIS A 473 16.55 14.33 -9.19
CA HIS A 473 15.29 15.06 -9.13
C HIS A 473 14.15 14.11 -9.62
N HIS A 474 12.94 14.27 -9.08
CA HIS A 474 11.63 14.40 -9.78
C HIS A 474 10.43 13.63 -9.21
N THR A 475 9.58 14.44 -8.58
CA THR A 475 8.19 14.26 -8.17
C THR A 475 7.27 14.58 -9.36
N SER A 476 6.28 13.74 -9.67
CA SER A 476 5.12 14.12 -10.50
C SER A 476 4.05 13.04 -10.43
N ILE A 477 2.85 13.40 -9.92
CA ILE A 477 1.49 12.83 -10.13
C ILE A 477 0.62 12.99 -8.87
N VAL A 478 1.18 12.94 -7.65
CA VAL A 478 0.44 13.12 -6.38
C VAL A 478 -0.05 14.56 -6.16
N ASN A 479 0.65 15.56 -6.73
CA ASN A 479 0.21 16.96 -6.67
C ASN A 479 -1.13 17.22 -7.38
N MET A 480 -1.57 16.35 -8.30
CA MET A 480 -2.79 16.59 -9.07
C MET A 480 -4.07 16.23 -8.30
N PHE A 481 -4.03 15.25 -7.40
CA PHE A 481 -5.20 14.80 -6.63
C PHE A 481 -5.42 15.62 -5.36
N LEU A 482 -4.33 15.95 -4.64
CA LEU A 482 -4.39 16.84 -3.47
C LEU A 482 -4.90 18.25 -3.84
N LEU A 483 -4.59 18.75 -5.03
CA LEU A 483 -5.03 20.07 -5.49
C LEU A 483 -6.52 20.14 -5.87
N LYS A 484 -7.16 19.04 -6.27
CA LYS A 484 -8.62 19.03 -6.55
C LYS A 484 -9.45 18.91 -5.27
N GLY A 485 -9.02 18.09 -4.30
CA GLY A 485 -9.67 18.00 -2.99
C GLY A 485 -9.48 19.25 -2.12
N LEU A 486 -8.29 19.85 -2.10
CA LEU A 486 -7.99 21.03 -1.27
C LEU A 486 -8.51 22.35 -1.86
N LYS A 487 -8.77 22.44 -3.18
CA LYS A 487 -9.38 23.64 -3.78
C LYS A 487 -10.85 23.84 -3.38
N LEU A 488 -11.54 22.79 -2.95
CA LEU A 488 -12.94 22.86 -2.50
C LEU A 488 -13.08 23.18 -0.99
N ILE A 489 -11.98 23.12 -0.23
CA ILE A 489 -11.92 23.52 1.20
C ILE A 489 -11.57 25.02 1.35
N LYS A 490 -11.43 25.74 0.23
CA LYS A 490 -11.42 27.21 0.18
C LYS A 490 -12.76 27.71 -0.38
N LYS A 491 -13.80 27.60 0.44
CA LYS A 491 -14.87 28.59 0.54
C LYS A 491 -15.51 28.47 1.90
#